data_AF-A0A8S9G9V1-F1
#
_entry.id   AF-A0A8S9G9V1-F1
#
_cell.length_a   1.000
_cell.length_b   1.000
_cell.length_c   1.000
_cell.angle_alpha   90.00
_cell.angle_beta   90.00
_cell.angle_gamma   90.00
#
_symmetry.space_group_name_H-M   'P 1'
#
loop_
_entity.id
_entity.type
_entity.pdbx_description
1 polymer ?
#
loop_
_entity_poly.entity_id
_entity_poly.type
_entity_poly.pdbx_seq_one_letter_code
_entity_poly.pdbx_strand_id
1 'polypeptide(L)' 'SRGISVKGNTYWLATQPQSPHSNFLLSFDFSAKRFNNLSLPQPFPFNISALSVFKDEQLCLLCSFYNEDTSHVWVKH' A
#
# COMPACT_ATOMS: atom_id res chain seq x y z
N SER A 1 -3.93 10.36 -5.53
CA SER A 1 -2.46 10.25 -5.50
C SER A 1 -2.08 8.79 -5.21
N ARG A 2 -0.87 8.34 -5.55
CA ARG A 2 -0.36 6.99 -5.20
C ARG A 2 0.38 6.94 -3.85
N GLY A 3 0.31 8.03 -3.08
CA GLY A 3 0.94 8.14 -1.78
C GLY A 3 0.13 9.00 -0.81
N ILE A 4 0.37 8.76 0.48
CA ILE A 4 -0.34 9.37 1.60
C ILE A 4 0.58 9.52 2.81
N SER A 5 0.30 10.50 3.67
CA SER A 5 1.02 10.70 4.92
C SER A 5 0.13 10.36 6.12
N VAL A 6 0.67 9.58 7.06
CA VAL A 6 -0.01 9.14 8.30
C VAL A 6 0.96 9.25 9.45
N LYS A 7 0.56 9.94 10.52
CA LYS A 7 1.35 10.08 11.76
C LYS A 7 2.82 10.49 11.50
N GLY A 8 3.04 11.39 10.55
CA GLY A 8 4.37 11.89 10.23
C GLY A 8 5.23 10.99 9.34
N ASN A 9 4.75 9.80 8.95
CA ASN A 9 5.39 8.97 7.92
C ASN A 9 4.67 9.16 6.58
N THR A 10 5.39 8.97 5.48
CA THR A 10 4.79 8.98 4.15
C THR A 10 4.92 7.62 3.50
N TYR A 11 3.86 7.20 2.83
CA TYR A 11 3.70 5.89 2.22
C TYR A 11 3.34 6.03 0.75
N TRP A 12 3.84 5.13 -0.09
CA TRP A 12 3.53 5.07 -1.51
C TRP A 12 3.39 3.63 -1.98
N LEU A 13 2.49 3.42 -2.95
CA LEU A 13 2.46 2.19 -3.70
C LEU A 13 3.58 2.18 -4.73
N ALA A 14 4.46 1.18 -4.62
CA ALA A 14 5.56 0.94 -5.53
C ALA A 14 5.45 -0.45 -6.14
N THR A 15 6.00 -0.60 -7.35
CA THR A 15 6.02 -1.87 -8.08
C THR A 15 7.46 -2.27 -8.29
N GLN A 16 7.79 -3.54 -8.07
CA GLN A 16 9.15 -4.02 -8.27
C GLN A 16 9.48 -4.03 -9.77
N PRO A 17 10.59 -3.42 -10.23
CA PRO A 17 10.89 -3.30 -11.67
C PRO A 17 10.97 -4.64 -12.40
N GLN A 18 11.49 -5.68 -11.74
CA GLN A 18 11.62 -7.02 -12.30
C GLN A 18 10.39 -7.91 -12.09
N SER A 19 9.38 -7.42 -11.35
CA SER A 19 8.14 -8.15 -11.11
C SER A 19 6.98 -7.15 -11.11
N PRO A 20 6.43 -6.83 -12.30
CA PRO A 20 5.41 -5.79 -12.47
C PRO A 20 4.08 -6.07 -11.75
N HIS A 21 3.89 -7.31 -11.26
CA HIS A 21 2.75 -7.71 -10.44
C HIS A 21 3.05 -7.72 -8.94
N SER A 22 4.32 -7.52 -8.56
CA SER A 22 4.76 -7.44 -7.17
C SER A 22 4.73 -5.99 -6.70
N ASN A 23 3.55 -5.61 -6.19
CA ASN A 23 3.38 -4.34 -5.51
C ASN A 23 3.83 -4.45 -4.06
N PHE A 24 4.41 -3.36 -3.55
CA PHE A 24 4.77 -3.21 -2.15
C PHE A 24 4.49 -1.78 -1.69
N LEU A 25 4.44 -1.59 -0.38
CA LEU A 25 4.29 -0.26 0.19
C LEU A 25 5.68 0.27 0.55
N LEU A 26 6.11 1.32 -0.13
CA LEU A 26 7.31 2.06 0.24
C LEU A 26 6.94 3.06 1.33
N SER A 27 7.76 3.18 2.36
CA SER A 27 7.59 4.21 3.40
C SER A 27 8.88 4.96 3.63
N PHE A 28 8.77 6.23 4.01
CA PHE A 28 9.91 7.03 4.47
C PHE A 28 9.75 7.32 5.96
N ASP A 29 10.71 6.82 6.74
CA ASP A 29 10.81 7.08 8.17
C ASP A 29 11.65 8.34 8.37
N PHE A 30 11.01 9.44 8.78
CA PHE A 30 11.68 10.72 9.02
C PHE A 30 12.60 10.69 10.25
N SER A 31 12.35 9.80 11.22
CA SER A 31 13.18 9.66 12.42
C SER A 31 14.51 9.00 12.06
N ALA A 32 14.45 7.91 11.29
CA ALA A 32 15.64 7.18 10.84
C ALA A 32 16.21 7.67 9.50
N LYS A 33 15.57 8.65 8.86
CA LYS A 33 15.93 9.23 7.55
C LYS A 33 16.20 8.17 6.47
N ARG A 34 15.36 7.13 6.40
CA ARG A 34 15.54 6.01 5.47
C ARG A 34 14.23 5.50 4.90
N PHE A 35 14.34 4.86 3.74
CA PHE A 35 13.23 4.15 3.13
C PHE A 35 13.06 2.76 3.74
N ASN A 36 11.82 2.31 3.88
CA ASN A 36 11.48 0.93 4.24
C ASN A 36 10.52 0.34 3.22
N ASN A 37 10.78 -0.91 2.83
CA ASN A 37 9.85 -1.71 2.05
C ASN A 37 8.93 -2.47 3.02
N LEU A 38 7.63 -2.27 2.88
CA LEU A 38 6.62 -2.94 3.67
C LEU A 38 5.88 -3.93 2.77
N SER A 39 5.95 -5.20 3.13
CA SER A 39 5.18 -6.25 2.47
C SER A 39 3.68 -5.97 2.59
N LEU A 40 2.96 -6.24 1.52
CA LEU A 40 1.51 -6.25 1.53
C LEU A 40 1.02 -7.49 2.27
N PRO A 41 -0.16 -7.43 2.90
CA PRO A 41 -0.68 -8.52 3.71
C PRO A 41 -0.93 -9.82 2.93
N GLN A 42 -0.94 -9.80 1.59
CA GLN A 42 -1.14 -11.00 0.79
C GLN A 42 -0.55 -10.90 -0.64
N PRO A 43 0.06 -11.97 -1.17
CA PRO A 43 0.70 -12.00 -2.50
C PRO A 43 -0.28 -12.29 -3.67
N PHE A 44 -1.59 -12.21 -3.43
CA PHE A 44 -2.61 -12.55 -4.42
C PHE A 44 -2.62 -11.52 -5.58
N PRO A 45 -3.15 -11.88 -6.76
CA PRO A 45 -3.12 -11.05 -7.97
C PRO A 45 -4.11 -9.87 -7.88
N PHE A 46 -3.97 -9.07 -6.84
CA PHE A 46 -4.76 -7.88 -6.61
C PHE A 46 -4.16 -6.71 -7.38
N ASN A 47 -4.99 -6.07 -8.21
CA ASN A 47 -4.72 -4.70 -8.59
C ASN A 47 -5.04 -3.81 -7.39
N ILE A 48 -4.06 -3.02 -6.97
CA ILE A 48 -4.27 -2.03 -5.93
C ILE A 48 -4.75 -0.75 -6.62
N SER A 49 -6.01 -0.41 -6.37
CA SER A 49 -6.67 0.71 -7.00
C SER A 49 -6.46 2.00 -6.22
N ALA A 50 -6.36 1.91 -4.88
CA ALA A 50 -6.17 3.09 -4.03
C ALA A 50 -5.46 2.78 -2.72
N LEU A 51 -4.72 3.78 -2.23
CA LEU A 51 -4.18 3.88 -0.88
C LEU A 51 -4.93 5.01 -0.16
N SER A 52 -5.43 4.74 1.05
CA SER A 52 -6.20 5.68 1.86
C SER A 52 -5.85 5.55 3.34
N VAL A 53 -6.49 6.35 4.18
CA VAL A 53 -6.35 6.35 5.64
C VAL A 53 -7.73 6.18 6.26
N PHE A 54 -7.82 5.28 7.23
CA PHE A 54 -9.01 5.06 8.02
C PHE A 54 -8.81 5.58 9.43
N LYS A 55 -9.81 6.30 9.93
CA LYS A 55 -9.81 6.93 11.26
C LYS A 55 -8.54 7.75 11.53
N ASP A 56 -8.01 8.40 10.50
CA ASP A 56 -6.79 9.24 10.55
C ASP A 56 -5.50 8.54 11.03
N GLU A 57 -5.52 7.21 11.19
CA GLU A 57 -4.42 6.49 11.83
C GLU A 57 -3.98 5.22 11.13
N GLN A 58 -4.87 4.57 10.36
CA GLN A 58 -4.61 3.25 9.80
C GLN A 58 -4.54 3.31 8.29
N LEU A 59 -3.57 2.64 7.70
CA LEU A 59 -3.44 2.59 6.25
C LEU A 59 -4.44 1.61 5.66
N CYS A 60 -5.14 2.05 4.63
CA CYS A 60 -6.12 1.25 3.92
C CYS A 60 -5.74 1.06 2.47
N LEU A 61 -5.89 -0.17 1.98
CA LEU A 61 -5.65 -0.52 0.58
C LEU A 61 -6.94 -1.04 -0.02
N LEU A 62 -7.37 -0.41 -1.11
CA LEU A 62 -8.44 -0.92 -1.96
C LEU A 62 -7.84 -1.80 -3.04
N CYS A 63 -8.27 -3.05 -3.07
CA CYS A 63 -7.78 -4.09 -3.96
C CYS A 63 -8.94 -4.67 -4.78
N SER A 64 -8.69 -5.03 -6.03
CA SER A 64 -9.63 -5.73 -6.91
C SER A 64 -8.95 -6.95 -7.55
N PHE A 65 -9.71 -8.01 -7.76
CA PHE A 65 -9.26 -9.16 -8.55
C PHE A 65 -9.50 -8.88 -10.03
N TYR A 66 -8.62 -9.37 -10.90
CA TYR A 66 -8.79 -9.24 -12.36
C TYR A 66 -10.07 -9.90 -12.89
N ASN A 67 -10.61 -10.90 -12.19
CA ASN A 67 -11.71 -11.74 -12.67
C ASN A 67 -12.94 -11.71 -11.74
N GLU A 68 -13.00 -10.79 -10.78
CA GLU A 68 -14.14 -10.66 -9.87
C GLU A 68 -14.64 -9.21 -9.84
N ASP A 69 -15.95 -9.03 -9.77
CA ASP A 69 -16.58 -7.72 -9.55
C ASP A 69 -16.52 -7.27 -8.08
N THR A 70 -15.74 -7.99 -7.26
CA THR A 70 -15.57 -7.76 -5.83
C THR A 70 -14.37 -6.85 -5.57
N SER A 71 -14.57 -5.90 -4.66
CA SER A 71 -13.49 -5.06 -4.13
C SER A 71 -13.24 -5.41 -2.67
N HIS A 72 -11.97 -5.48 -2.30
CA HIS A 72 -11.53 -5.80 -0.94
C HIS A 72 -10.81 -4.59 -0.32
N VAL A 73 -11.08 -4.34 0.95
CA VAL A 73 -10.37 -3.31 1.72
C VAL A 73 -9.50 -3.99 2.77
N TRP A 74 -8.21 -3.70 2.73
CA TRP A 74 -7.25 -4.15 3.72
C TRP A 74 -6.88 -3.00 4.62
N VAL A 75 -6.89 -3.24 5.94
CA VAL A 75 -6.50 -2.24 6.94
C VAL A 75 -5.24 -2.71 7.64
N LYS A 76 -4.21 -1.87 7.67
CA LYS A 76 -2.97 -2.10 8.39
C LYS A 76 -2.91 -1.19 9.62
N HIS A 77 -2.79 -1.82 10.79
CA HIS A 77 -2.52 -1.19 12.08
C HIS A 77 -1.06 -0.75 12.21
#